data_AF-A0A0C9UWF0-F1
#
_entry.id   AF-A0A0C9UWF0-F1
#
_cell.length_a   1.000
_cell.length_b   1.000
_cell.length_c   1.000
_cell.angle_alpha   90.00
_cell.angle_beta   90.00
_cell.angle_gamma   90.00
#
_symmetry.space_group_name_H-M   'P 1'
#
loop_
_entity.id
_entity.type
_entity.pdbx_description
1 polymer ?
#
loop_
_entity_poly.entity_id
_entity_poly.type
_entity_poly.pdbx_seq_one_letter_code
_entity_poly.pdbx_strand_id
1 'polypeptide(L)' 'MMVALSDLKRAKSLWEDNGETLVVEGGRGALEIPESGKKIYLGNADTAARFLTTVCALAKSKSSKQTTTITGNARM' A
#
# COMPACT_ATOMS: atom_id res chain seq x y z
N MET A 1 -5.29 2.34 4.21
CA MET A 1 -4.31 1.23 4.12
C MET A 1 -4.68 0.23 3.01
N MET A 2 -5.91 -0.27 2.93
CA MET A 2 -6.31 -1.24 1.89
C MET A 2 -6.06 -0.73 0.46
N VAL A 3 -6.46 0.51 0.16
CA VAL A 3 -6.17 1.15 -1.14
C VAL A 3 -4.67 1.18 -1.47
N ALA A 4 -3.83 1.46 -0.47
CA ALA A 4 -2.38 1.46 -0.64
C ALA A 4 -1.83 0.05 -0.94
N LEU A 5 -2.37 -0.99 -0.32
CA LEU A 5 -1.99 -2.39 -0.60
C LEU A 5 -2.45 -2.85 -1.99
N SER A 6 -3.60 -2.35 -2.46
CA SER A 6 -4.04 -2.54 -3.84
C SER A 6 -3.13 -1.82 -4.83
N ASP A 7 -2.68 -0.61 -4.51
CA ASP A 7 -1.73 0.15 -5.34
C ASP A 7 -0.35 -0.51 -5.45
N LEU A 8 0.06 -1.25 -4.42
CA LEU A 8 1.24 -2.11 -4.47
C LEU A 8 1.03 -3.38 -5.31
N LYS A 9 -0.21 -3.65 -5.78
CA LYS A 9 -0.70 -4.80 -6.57
C LYS A 9 -0.63 -6.15 -5.85
N ARG A 10 -0.90 -6.21 -4.53
CA ARG A 10 -0.44 -7.36 -3.70
C ARG A 10 -1.40 -7.97 -2.72
N ALA A 11 -2.49 -7.29 -2.41
CA ALA A 11 -3.57 -7.89 -1.70
C ALA A 11 -4.86 -7.62 -2.46
N LYS A 12 -5.63 -8.67 -2.67
CA LYS A 12 -7.03 -8.52 -3.03
C LYS A 12 -7.84 -8.54 -1.74
N SER A 13 -8.85 -7.70 -1.68
CA SER A 13 -9.74 -7.64 -0.54
C SER A 13 -11.17 -7.55 -1.00
N LEU A 14 -12.02 -8.33 -0.36
CA LEU A 14 -13.43 -8.43 -0.64
C LEU A 14 -14.17 -8.31 0.69
N TRP A 15 -15.33 -7.66 0.64
CA TRP A 15 -16.23 -7.58 1.78
C TRP A 15 -17.31 -8.65 1.60
N GLU A 16 -17.50 -9.45 2.63
CA GLU A 16 -18.58 -10.44 2.75
C GLU A 16 -19.42 -10.11 3.98
N ASP A 17 -20.51 -10.86 4.21
CA ASP A 17 -21.38 -10.72 5.37
C ASP A 17 -21.85 -9.27 5.60
N ASN A 18 -22.36 -8.63 4.55
CA ASN A 18 -22.81 -7.22 4.59
C ASN A 18 -21.75 -6.22 5.10
N GLY A 19 -20.46 -6.53 4.92
CA GLY A 19 -19.36 -5.66 5.33
C GLY A 19 -18.79 -5.94 6.72
N GLU A 20 -19.25 -7.00 7.40
CA GLU A 20 -18.68 -7.41 8.69
C GLU A 20 -17.36 -8.19 8.52
N THR A 21 -17.21 -8.92 7.41
CA THR A 21 -16.03 -9.74 7.14
C THR A 21 -15.19 -9.14 6.02
N LEU A 22 -13.92 -8.82 6.33
CA LEU A 22 -12.92 -8.45 5.33
C LEU A 22 -12.07 -9.67 4.96
N VAL A 23 -12.35 -10.26 3.81
CA VAL A 23 -11.56 -11.36 3.26
C VAL A 23 -10.33 -10.79 2.57
N VAL A 24 -9.14 -11.28 2.94
CA VAL A 24 -7.86 -10.83 2.37
C VAL A 24 -7.11 -11.99 1.73
N GLU A 25 -6.89 -11.91 0.43
CA GLU A 25 -6.00 -12.82 -0.29
C GLU A 25 -4.60 -12.18 -0.40
N GLY A 26 -3.65 -12.73 0.36
CA GLY A 26 -2.30 -12.20 0.45
C GLY A 26 -1.38 -12.63 -0.71
N GLY A 27 -0.63 -11.70 -1.29
CA GLY A 27 0.31 -11.94 -2.39
C GLY A 27 1.69 -12.49 -1.99
N ARG A 28 1.80 -13.21 -0.86
CA ARG A 28 3.02 -13.92 -0.40
C ARG A 28 4.30 -13.07 -0.39
N GLY A 29 4.20 -11.80 -0.02
CA GLY A 29 5.35 -10.89 0.08
C GLY A 29 5.92 -10.41 -1.25
N ALA A 30 5.25 -10.69 -2.38
CA ALA A 30 5.78 -10.38 -3.71
C ALA A 30 5.78 -8.89 -4.08
N LEU A 31 5.93 -7.92 -3.17
CA LEU A 31 5.58 -6.51 -3.37
C LEU A 31 6.18 -5.83 -4.61
N GLU A 32 5.36 -5.07 -5.36
CA GLU A 32 5.79 -4.27 -6.53
C GLU A 32 5.69 -2.77 -6.23
N ILE A 33 6.69 -2.03 -6.70
CA ILE A 33 6.67 -0.57 -6.64
C ILE A 33 5.58 -0.04 -7.58
N PRO A 34 4.76 0.95 -7.17
CA PRO A 34 3.76 1.57 -8.03
C PRO A 34 4.38 2.12 -9.32
N GLU A 35 3.56 2.30 -10.35
CA GLU A 35 4.00 2.94 -11.60
C GLU A 35 4.62 4.32 -11.34
N SER A 36 5.61 4.69 -12.16
CA SER A 36 6.41 5.90 -11.94
C SER A 36 5.51 7.13 -11.81
N GLY A 37 5.70 7.89 -10.72
CA GLY A 37 4.93 9.09 -10.44
C GLY A 37 3.66 8.90 -9.60
N LYS A 38 3.19 7.65 -9.40
CA LYS A 38 2.05 7.40 -8.52
C LYS A 38 2.48 7.48 -7.05
N LYS A 39 1.83 8.37 -6.30
CA LYS A 39 2.03 8.54 -4.85
C LYS A 39 0.95 7.82 -4.07
N ILE A 40 1.34 7.15 -2.99
CA ILE A 40 0.39 6.53 -2.05
C ILE A 40 -0.06 7.61 -1.07
N TYR A 41 -1.29 8.09 -1.24
CA TYR A 41 -1.89 9.10 -0.38
C TYR A 41 -2.62 8.45 0.81
N LEU A 42 -2.31 8.86 2.03
CA LEU A 42 -2.83 8.26 3.27
C LEU A 42 -3.71 9.19 4.09
N GLY A 43 -3.99 10.42 3.64
CA GLY A 43 -4.76 11.39 4.41
C GLY A 43 -4.03 11.78 5.70
N ASN A 44 -4.66 11.62 6.87
CA ASN A 44 -4.06 11.85 8.19
C ASN A 44 -4.00 10.55 9.00
N ALA A 45 -3.44 9.50 8.41
CA ALA A 45 -3.41 8.16 8.98
C ALA A 45 -1.98 7.74 9.38
N ASP A 46 -1.49 8.30 10.49
CA ASP A 46 -0.10 8.15 10.95
C ASP A 46 0.29 6.68 11.18
N THR A 47 -0.63 5.87 11.71
CA THR A 47 -0.43 4.44 11.89
C THR A 47 -0.20 3.75 10.54
N ALA A 48 -0.98 4.11 9.52
CA ALA A 48 -0.78 3.58 8.16
C ALA A 48 0.54 4.08 7.57
N ALA A 49 0.94 5.32 7.82
CA ALA A 49 2.20 5.89 7.35
C ALA A 49 3.41 5.11 7.88
N ARG A 50 3.42 4.82 9.19
CA ARG A 50 4.50 4.08 9.85
C ARG A 50 4.60 2.65 9.31
N PHE A 51 3.47 1.94 9.22
CA PHE A 51 3.47 0.57 8.70
C PHE A 51 3.80 0.51 7.21
N LEU A 52 3.25 1.40 6.39
CA LEU A 52 3.49 1.36 4.96
C LEU A 52 4.92 1.78 4.60
N THR A 53 5.56 2.64 5.39
CA THR A 53 6.98 2.97 5.19
C THR A 53 7.86 1.72 5.24
N THR A 54 7.68 0.85 6.24
CA THR A 54 8.47 -0.37 6.35
C THR A 54 8.05 -1.43 5.32
N VAL A 55 6.75 -1.58 5.04
CA VAL A 55 6.25 -2.47 3.99
C VAL A 55 6.80 -2.09 2.61
N CYS A 56 6.85 -0.79 2.28
CA CYS A 56 7.37 -0.34 0.99
C CYS A 56 8.86 -0.61 0.81
N ALA A 57 9.64 -0.70 1.90
CA ALA A 57 11.05 -1.08 1.84
C ALA A 57 11.28 -2.54 1.43
N LEU A 58 10.24 -3.39 1.52
CA LEU A 58 10.28 -4.79 1.06
C LEU A 58 9.94 -4.94 -0.42
N ALA A 59 9.45 -3.89 -1.08
CA ALA A 59 9.08 -3.94 -2.49
C ALA A 59 10.30 -4.12 -3.39
N LYS A 60 10.22 -5.08 -4.31
CA LYS A 60 11.30 -5.30 -5.27
C LYS A 60 11.25 -4.23 -6.35
N SER A 61 12.34 -3.49 -6.49
CA SER A 61 12.49 -2.55 -7.59
C SER A 61 12.87 -3.27 -8.88
N LYS A 62 12.28 -2.88 -10.00
CA LYS A 62 12.68 -3.34 -11.34
C LYS A 62 13.84 -2.51 -11.90
N SER A 63 14.20 -1.39 -11.25
CA SER A 63 15.30 -0.49 -11.66
C SER A 63 15.86 0.32 -10.48
N SER A 64 17.14 0.67 -10.48
CA SER A 64 17.76 1.44 -9.38
C SER A 64 17.14 2.81 -9.11
N LYS A 65 16.37 3.37 -10.06
CA LYS A 65 15.72 4.68 -9.93
C LYS A 65 14.27 4.62 -9.43
N GLN A 66 13.70 3.42 -9.26
CA GLN A 66 12.32 3.26 -8.84
C GLN A 66 12.20 3.41 -7.32
N THR A 67 11.33 4.32 -6.88
CA THR A 67 11.07 4.60 -5.46
C THR A 67 9.58 4.62 -5.21
N THR A 68 9.17 4.33 -3.98
CA THR A 68 7.78 4.48 -3.54
C THR A 68 7.66 5.77 -2.74
N THR A 69 6.72 6.63 -3.12
CA THR A 69 6.41 7.86 -2.37
C THR A 69 5.13 7.67 -1.58
N ILE A 70 5.22 7.84 -0.26
CA ILE A 70 4.07 7.90 0.65
C ILE A 70 3.85 9.36 1.04
N THR A 71 2.59 9.81 1.04
CA THR A 71 2.22 11.19 1.35
C THR A 71 0.86 11.25 2.03
N GLY A 72 0.48 12.41 2.53
CA GLY A 72 -0.74 12.64 3.31
C GLY A 72 -1.31 14.03 3.08
N ASN A 73 -2.29 14.40 3.89
CA ASN A 73 -2.80 15.76 3.93
C ASN A 73 -1.81 16.68 4.68
N ALA A 74 -2.12 17.98 4.78
CA ALA A 74 -1.21 18.96 5.38
C ALA A 74 -0.89 18.76 6.88
N ARG A 75 -1.66 17.92 7.60
CA ARG A 75 -1.43 17.64 9.02
C ARG A 75 -0.46 16.47 9.23
N MET A 76 -0.47 15.53 8.29
CA MET A 76 0.39 14.35 8.26
C MET A 76 1.80 14.71 7.81
#